data_AF-A0A1J0WGE9-F1
#
_entry.id   AF-A0A1J0WGE9-F1
#
_cell.length_a   1.000
_cell.length_b   1.000
_cell.length_c   1.000
_cell.angle_alpha   90.00
_cell.angle_beta   90.00
_cell.angle_gamma   90.00
#
_symmetry.space_group_name_H-M   'P 1'
#
loop_
_entity.id
_entity.type
_entity.pdbx_description
1 polymer ?
#
loop_
_entity_poly.entity_id
_entity_poly.type
_entity_poly.pdbx_seq_one_letter_code
_entity_poly.pdbx_strand_id
1 'polypeptide(L)'
;MVQGLKEFNRRWTQIPKLVRQAAIETLEMNAEELVAAMRAVLPLDEIEIAWTWGTPPKGAMTLGKVGTSDRGLLITVYARADDFNPAWFEFGTGPRFTRAGRYTGQIPASPFFWPTYRAKKRRLKSRMTRNITKAIRNA
;
A
#
# COMPACT_ATOMS: atom_id res chain seq x y z
N MET A 1 10.94 19.10 16.76
CA MET A 1 12.03 18.46 15.97
C MET A 1 11.95 16.96 16.24
N VAL A 2 11.75 16.12 15.22
CA VAL A 2 11.51 14.67 15.42
C VAL A 2 12.81 14.00 15.89
N GLN A 3 12.88 13.58 17.16
CA GLN A 3 14.00 12.80 17.71
C GLN A 3 14.15 11.51 16.89
N GLY A 4 15.34 11.29 16.32
CA GLY A 4 15.68 10.11 15.52
C GLY A 4 16.09 10.38 14.07
N LEU A 5 15.84 11.57 13.50
CA LEU A 5 16.16 11.88 12.09
C LEU A 5 17.68 11.85 11.80
N LYS A 6 18.49 12.48 12.66
CA LYS A 6 19.96 12.49 12.51
C LYS A 6 20.56 11.10 12.65
N GLU A 7 20.04 10.30 13.58
CA GLU A 7 20.58 8.98 13.88
C GLU A 7 20.20 7.95 12.80
N PHE A 8 18.97 8.04 12.29
CA PHE A 8 18.54 7.27 11.12
C PHE A 8 19.36 7.64 9.88
N ASN A 9 19.51 8.93 9.56
CA ASN A 9 20.30 9.35 8.40
C ASN A 9 21.78 8.95 8.52
N ARG A 10 22.38 9.00 9.72
CA ARG A 10 23.75 8.52 9.96
C ARG A 10 23.88 7.02 9.74
N ARG A 11 22.92 6.23 10.21
CA ARG A 11 22.92 4.77 9.96
C ARG A 11 22.65 4.48 8.48
N TRP A 12 21.81 5.27 7.82
CA TRP A 12 21.44 5.12 6.41
C TRP A 12 22.59 5.41 5.44
N THR A 13 23.40 6.42 5.72
CA THR A 13 24.61 6.71 4.92
C THR A 13 25.69 5.65 5.10
N GLN A 14 25.69 4.95 6.25
CA GLN A 14 26.59 3.83 6.55
C GLN A 14 26.16 2.51 5.89
N ILE A 15 24.92 2.39 5.38
CA ILE A 15 24.47 1.18 4.68
C ILE A 15 25.18 1.07 3.32
N PRO A 16 25.81 -0.08 3.02
CA PRO A 16 26.39 -0.34 1.71
C PRO A 16 25.39 -0.09 0.59
N LYS A 17 25.85 0.52 -0.52
CA LYS A 17 24.99 0.82 -1.68
C LYS A 17 24.23 -0.42 -2.16
N LEU A 18 24.88 -1.58 -2.12
CA LEU A 18 24.30 -2.89 -2.47
C LEU A 18 23.07 -3.26 -1.61
N VAL A 19 23.12 -2.99 -0.31
CA VAL A 19 22.00 -3.28 0.61
C VAL A 19 20.82 -2.34 0.35
N ARG A 20 21.07 -1.07 0.04
CA ARG A 20 20.03 -0.11 -0.33
C ARG A 20 19.34 -0.49 -1.64
N GLN A 21 20.13 -0.86 -2.64
CA GLN A 21 19.60 -1.31 -3.93
C GLN A 21 18.74 -2.57 -3.77
N ALA A 22 19.21 -3.57 -3.03
CA ALA A 22 18.44 -4.78 -2.76
C ALA A 22 17.11 -4.49 -2.02
N ALA A 23 17.10 -3.50 -1.13
CA ALA A 23 15.88 -3.07 -0.44
C ALA A 23 14.89 -2.39 -1.41
N ILE A 24 15.36 -1.52 -2.30
CA ILE A 24 14.55 -0.87 -3.35
C ILE A 24 13.90 -1.92 -4.25
N GLU A 25 14.72 -2.80 -4.84
CA GLU A 25 14.24 -3.84 -5.78
C GLU A 25 13.23 -4.77 -5.10
N THR A 26 13.46 -5.12 -3.83
CA THR A 26 12.54 -5.97 -3.08
C THR A 26 11.23 -5.25 -2.74
N LEU A 27 11.27 -3.94 -2.49
CA LEU A 27 10.08 -3.14 -2.26
C LEU A 27 9.22 -3.06 -3.52
N GLU A 28 9.83 -2.72 -4.67
CA GLU A 28 9.13 -2.64 -5.96
C GLU A 28 8.52 -3.98 -6.35
N MET A 29 9.28 -5.08 -6.23
CA MET A 29 8.76 -6.43 -6.47
C MET A 29 7.57 -6.78 -5.57
N ASN A 30 7.64 -6.41 -4.29
CA ASN A 30 6.56 -6.64 -3.35
C ASN A 30 5.31 -5.80 -3.68
N ALA A 31 5.50 -4.57 -4.15
CA ALA A 31 4.43 -3.68 -4.55
C ALA A 31 3.72 -4.19 -5.80
N GLU A 32 4.48 -4.57 -6.83
CA GLU A 32 3.95 -5.17 -8.06
C GLU A 32 3.15 -6.45 -7.78
N GLU A 33 3.69 -7.36 -6.97
CA GLU A 33 2.97 -8.59 -6.61
C GLU A 33 1.67 -8.29 -5.85
N LEU A 34 1.68 -7.27 -4.99
CA LEU A 34 0.51 -6.89 -4.22
C LEU A 34 -0.55 -6.23 -5.10
N VAL A 35 -0.16 -5.29 -5.97
CA VAL A 35 -1.05 -4.63 -6.93
C VAL A 35 -1.67 -5.65 -7.88
N ALA A 36 -0.87 -6.55 -8.45
CA ALA A 36 -1.37 -7.60 -9.35
C ALA A 36 -2.42 -8.49 -8.67
N ALA A 37 -2.20 -8.86 -7.41
CA ALA A 37 -3.17 -9.67 -6.68
C ALA A 37 -4.43 -8.90 -6.30
N MET A 38 -4.32 -7.61 -5.99
CA MET A 38 -5.50 -6.78 -5.74
C MET A 38 -6.32 -6.56 -7.02
N ARG A 39 -5.65 -6.40 -8.17
CA ARG A 39 -6.31 -6.30 -9.49
C ARG A 39 -7.11 -7.55 -9.85
N ALA A 40 -6.62 -8.72 -9.46
CA ALA A 40 -7.29 -10.00 -9.73
C ALA A 40 -8.62 -10.18 -8.98
N VAL A 41 -8.87 -9.39 -7.94
CA VAL A 41 -10.09 -9.46 -7.11
C VAL A 41 -10.86 -8.14 -7.13
N LEU A 42 -10.64 -7.31 -8.16
CA LEU A 42 -11.34 -6.04 -8.29
C LEU A 42 -12.85 -6.26 -8.46
N PRO A 43 -13.68 -5.50 -7.72
CA PRO A 43 -15.13 -5.57 -7.87
C PRO A 43 -15.63 -4.83 -9.12
N LEU A 44 -14.84 -3.88 -9.63
CA LEU A 44 -15.15 -2.99 -10.75
C LEU A 44 -13.87 -2.64 -11.51
N ASP A 45 -13.97 -2.53 -12.83
CA ASP A 45 -12.84 -2.22 -13.71
C ASP A 45 -12.43 -0.75 -13.65
N GLU A 46 -13.33 0.14 -13.21
CA GLU A 46 -13.08 1.58 -13.02
C GLU A 46 -12.18 1.88 -11.81
N ILE A 47 -11.95 0.89 -10.94
CA ILE A 47 -11.05 1.05 -9.79
C ILE A 47 -9.61 0.81 -10.23
N GLU A 48 -8.83 1.87 -10.29
CA GLU A 48 -7.40 1.80 -10.55
C GLU A 48 -6.64 1.48 -9.25
N ILE A 49 -5.85 0.41 -9.28
CA ILE A 49 -4.90 0.07 -8.23
C ILE A 49 -3.49 0.25 -8.76
N ALA A 50 -2.70 1.02 -8.02
CA ALA A 50 -1.32 1.32 -8.35
C ALA A 50 -0.49 1.53 -7.08
N TRP A 51 0.80 1.75 -7.27
CA TRP A 51 1.73 2.09 -6.20
C TRP A 51 2.57 3.30 -6.60
N THR A 52 3.08 4.01 -5.61
CA THR A 52 4.00 5.14 -5.83
C THR A 52 5.03 5.22 -4.71
N TRP A 53 6.16 5.86 -5.00
CA TRP A 53 7.10 6.28 -3.97
C TRP A 53 6.55 7.50 -3.22
N GLY A 54 6.44 7.41 -1.90
CA GLY A 54 6.00 8.53 -1.07
C GLY A 54 4.49 8.74 -1.05
N THR A 55 4.02 9.93 -1.43
CA THR A 55 2.63 10.36 -1.18
C THR A 55 1.70 9.99 -2.35
N PRO A 56 0.57 9.30 -2.08
CA PRO A 56 -0.41 8.94 -3.11
C PRO A 56 -1.29 10.11 -3.55
N PRO A 57 -1.99 10.00 -4.69
CA PRO A 57 -2.91 11.04 -5.19
C PRO A 57 -4.07 11.31 -4.23
N LYS A 58 -4.66 12.52 -4.32
CA LYS A 58 -5.79 12.94 -3.48
C LYS A 58 -6.99 12.02 -3.70
N GLY A 59 -7.69 11.66 -2.62
CA GLY A 59 -8.91 10.84 -2.68
C GLY A 59 -8.67 9.32 -2.76
N ALA A 60 -7.42 8.88 -2.87
CA ALA A 60 -7.10 7.45 -2.94
C ALA A 60 -7.19 6.76 -1.57
N MET A 61 -7.67 5.52 -1.55
CA MET A 61 -7.61 4.64 -0.38
C MET A 61 -6.18 4.10 -0.26
N THR A 62 -5.59 4.17 0.94
CA THR A 62 -4.16 3.86 1.14
C THR A 62 -3.94 2.81 2.21
N LEU A 63 -2.91 1.99 2.03
CA LEU A 63 -2.41 1.12 3.09
C LEU A 63 -1.55 1.93 4.08
N GLY A 64 -2.14 2.31 5.23
CA GLY A 64 -1.53 2.91 6.44
C GLY A 64 -0.15 3.58 6.31
N LYS A 65 -0.10 4.92 6.46
CA LYS A 65 1.15 5.68 6.61
C LYS A 65 1.88 5.29 7.91
N VAL A 66 2.92 4.49 7.81
CA VAL A 66 3.94 4.38 8.87
C VAL A 66 5.23 5.00 8.35
N GLY A 67 5.35 6.31 8.52
CA GLY A 67 6.59 7.07 8.28
C GLY A 67 6.44 8.29 7.39
N THR A 68 7.19 9.35 7.71
CA THR A 68 7.39 10.52 6.85
C THR A 68 8.15 10.10 5.59
N SER A 69 7.72 10.56 4.42
CA SER A 69 8.36 10.29 3.11
C SER A 69 9.84 10.68 3.06
N ASP A 70 10.31 11.55 3.97
CA ASP A 70 11.71 11.97 4.13
C ASP A 70 12.70 10.85 4.49
N ARG A 71 12.22 9.63 4.78
CA ARG A 71 13.02 8.53 5.36
C ARG A 71 13.51 7.51 4.33
N GLY A 72 13.34 7.79 3.04
CA GLY A 72 14.17 7.22 1.98
C GLY A 72 13.66 5.97 1.26
N LEU A 73 12.68 5.21 1.76
CA LEU A 73 12.11 4.04 1.06
C LEU A 73 10.67 3.72 1.51
N LEU A 74 9.72 4.56 1.13
CA LEU A 74 8.30 4.31 1.39
C LEU A 74 7.58 4.06 0.06
N ILE A 75 7.10 2.83 -0.14
CA ILE A 75 6.10 2.55 -1.19
C ILE A 75 4.71 2.66 -0.59
N THR A 76 3.86 3.44 -1.24
CA THR A 76 2.45 3.53 -0.93
C THR A 76 1.64 2.86 -2.03
N VAL A 77 0.95 1.78 -1.68
CA VAL A 77 -0.06 1.15 -2.53
C VAL A 77 -1.39 1.83 -2.28
N TYR A 78 -2.12 2.14 -3.35
CA TYR A 78 -3.36 2.88 -3.29
C TYR A 78 -4.40 2.38 -4.30
N ALA A 79 -5.67 2.65 -4.02
CA ALA A 79 -6.79 2.45 -4.93
C ALA A 79 -7.51 3.78 -5.18
N ARG A 80 -7.83 4.10 -6.43
CA ARG A 80 -8.57 5.30 -6.84
C ARG A 80 -9.65 4.95 -7.87
N ALA A 81 -10.68 5.79 -7.94
CA ALA A 81 -11.63 5.83 -9.03
C ALA A 81 -12.02 7.31 -9.22
N ASP A 82 -12.41 7.69 -10.43
CA ASP A 82 -12.67 9.10 -10.75
C ASP A 82 -14.06 9.55 -10.25
N ASP A 83 -15.08 8.69 -10.37
CA ASP A 83 -16.48 9.04 -10.07
C ASP A 83 -16.94 8.66 -8.65
N PHE A 84 -16.16 7.83 -7.94
CA PHE A 84 -16.58 7.29 -6.65
C PHE A 84 -15.40 6.95 -5.74
N ASN A 85 -15.68 6.69 -4.47
CA ASN A 85 -14.67 6.26 -3.52
C ASN A 85 -14.56 4.72 -3.48
N PRO A 86 -13.41 4.12 -3.84
CA PRO A 86 -13.23 2.66 -3.80
C PRO A 86 -13.46 2.03 -2.42
N ALA A 87 -13.34 2.82 -1.34
CA ALA A 87 -13.64 2.35 0.02
C ALA A 87 -15.10 1.90 0.19
N TRP A 88 -16.03 2.38 -0.64
CA TRP A 88 -17.42 1.93 -0.63
C TRP A 88 -17.54 0.45 -1.00
N PHE A 89 -16.69 -0.05 -1.88
CA PHE A 89 -16.66 -1.46 -2.24
C PHE A 89 -15.89 -2.27 -1.20
N GLU A 90 -14.82 -1.71 -0.64
CA GLU A 90 -14.02 -2.39 0.38
C GLU A 90 -14.82 -2.69 1.65
N PHE A 91 -15.65 -1.76 2.11
CA PHE A 91 -16.40 -1.88 3.37
C PHE A 91 -17.90 -2.09 3.18
N GLY A 92 -18.43 -1.85 1.98
CA GLY A 92 -19.85 -1.69 1.75
C GLY A 92 -20.37 -0.33 2.23
N THR A 93 -21.61 -0.03 1.90
CA THR A 93 -22.34 1.13 2.44
C THR A 93 -23.54 0.67 3.26
N GLY A 94 -24.06 1.56 4.11
CA GLY A 94 -25.40 1.37 4.69
C GLY A 94 -26.50 1.51 3.64
N PRO A 95 -27.74 1.06 3.94
CA PRO A 95 -28.89 1.30 3.09
C PRO A 95 -29.17 2.79 2.97
N ARG A 96 -29.43 3.26 1.76
CA ARG A 96 -29.79 4.66 1.49
C ARG A 96 -31.30 4.79 1.33
N PHE A 97 -31.85 5.89 1.83
CA PHE A 97 -33.27 6.22 1.73
C PHE A 97 -33.47 7.63 1.23
N THR A 98 -34.55 7.86 0.47
CA THR A 98 -35.02 9.20 0.12
C THR A 98 -35.57 9.91 1.36
N ARG A 99 -35.78 11.23 1.28
CA ARG A 99 -36.46 12.01 2.34
C ARG A 99 -37.84 11.44 2.68
N ALA A 100 -38.53 10.82 1.71
CA ALA A 100 -39.83 10.18 1.89
C ALA A 100 -39.73 8.72 2.42
N GLY A 101 -38.54 8.25 2.83
CA GLY A 101 -38.35 6.93 3.41
C GLY A 101 -38.26 5.76 2.42
N ARG A 102 -38.32 6.01 1.10
CA ARG A 102 -38.14 4.96 0.08
C ARG A 102 -36.68 4.54 -0.04
N TYR A 103 -36.41 3.23 -0.01
CA TYR A 103 -35.08 2.65 -0.22
C TYR A 103 -34.52 2.98 -1.62
N THR A 104 -33.25 3.36 -1.67
CA THR A 104 -32.53 3.80 -2.90
C THR A 104 -31.29 2.97 -3.20
N GLY A 105 -31.04 1.91 -2.44
CA GLY A 105 -29.96 0.97 -2.69
C GLY A 105 -28.86 0.98 -1.63
N GLN A 106 -28.00 -0.02 -1.74
CA GLN A 106 -26.88 -0.30 -0.86
C GLN A 106 -25.77 -0.90 -1.73
N ILE A 107 -24.51 -0.55 -1.45
CA ILE A 107 -23.36 -1.22 -2.04
C ILE A 107 -22.95 -2.36 -1.09
N PRO A 108 -23.06 -3.64 -1.50
CA PRO A 108 -22.56 -4.74 -0.70
C PRO A 108 -21.03 -4.69 -0.62
N ALA A 109 -20.46 -5.14 0.49
CA ALA A 109 -19.02 -5.20 0.64
C ALA A 109 -18.43 -6.27 -0.30
N SER A 110 -17.49 -5.86 -1.14
CA SER A 110 -16.62 -6.72 -1.95
C SER A 110 -15.16 -6.35 -1.66
N PRO A 111 -14.60 -6.84 -0.54
CA PRO A 111 -13.28 -6.45 -0.10
C PRO A 111 -12.17 -6.97 -1.04
N PHE A 112 -11.33 -6.07 -1.52
CA PHE A 112 -10.26 -6.37 -2.49
C PHE A 112 -8.88 -5.91 -1.99
N PHE A 113 -8.83 -4.96 -1.07
CA PHE A 113 -7.61 -4.28 -0.67
C PHE A 113 -7.00 -4.87 0.61
N TRP A 114 -7.69 -4.75 1.75
CA TRP A 114 -7.14 -5.15 3.04
C TRP A 114 -7.01 -6.67 3.20
N PRO A 115 -7.97 -7.50 2.77
CA PRO A 115 -7.80 -8.95 2.84
C PRO A 115 -6.62 -9.44 2.00
N THR A 116 -6.46 -8.92 0.79
CA THR A 116 -5.35 -9.25 -0.10
C THR A 116 -4.00 -8.87 0.51
N TYR A 117 -3.89 -7.67 1.09
CA TYR A 117 -2.70 -7.28 1.83
C TYR A 117 -2.45 -8.20 3.02
N ARG A 118 -3.45 -8.47 3.86
CA ARG A 118 -3.30 -9.32 5.05
C ARG A 118 -2.82 -10.72 4.68
N ALA A 119 -3.35 -11.30 3.59
CA ALA A 119 -2.94 -12.60 3.08
C ALA A 119 -1.46 -12.61 2.65
N LYS A 120 -0.99 -11.55 1.97
CA LYS A 120 0.39 -11.47 1.48
C LYS A 120 1.40 -10.93 2.49
N LYS A 121 0.96 -10.20 3.52
CA LYS A 121 1.81 -9.46 4.49
C LYS A 121 2.97 -10.29 5.03
N ARG A 122 2.70 -11.53 5.45
CA ARG A 122 3.73 -12.44 5.99
C ARG A 122 4.81 -12.76 4.96
N ARG A 123 4.41 -13.05 3.70
CA ARG A 123 5.32 -13.37 2.59
C ARG A 123 6.18 -12.17 2.22
N LEU A 124 5.57 -10.98 2.08
CA LEU A 124 6.26 -9.74 1.71
C LEU A 124 7.34 -9.40 2.75
N LYS A 125 6.98 -9.47 4.05
CA LYS A 125 7.92 -9.25 5.16
C LYS A 125 9.08 -10.26 5.15
N SER A 126 8.77 -11.56 4.99
CA SER A 126 9.79 -12.61 4.96
C SER A 126 10.76 -12.45 3.77
N ARG A 127 10.25 -12.09 2.58
CA ARG A 127 11.09 -11.80 1.41
C ARG A 127 12.01 -10.61 1.67
N MET A 128 11.47 -9.52 2.22
CA MET A 128 12.24 -8.33 2.56
C MET A 128 13.42 -8.66 3.48
N THR A 129 13.15 -9.34 4.60
CA THR A 129 14.19 -9.72 5.55
C THR A 129 15.26 -10.59 4.90
N ARG A 130 14.87 -11.62 4.13
CA ARG A 130 15.83 -12.53 3.48
C ARG A 130 16.72 -11.82 2.47
N ASN A 131 16.14 -10.98 1.61
CA ASN A 131 16.90 -10.28 0.58
C ASN A 131 17.87 -9.27 1.18
N ILE A 132 17.44 -8.52 2.21
CA ILE A 132 18.33 -7.62 2.96
C ILE A 132 19.45 -8.40 3.63
N THR A 133 19.15 -9.49 4.35
CA THR A 133 20.19 -10.32 4.99
C THR A 133 21.19 -10.88 3.99
N LYS A 134 20.73 -11.32 2.81
CA LYS A 134 21.60 -11.79 1.73
C LYS A 134 22.50 -10.65 1.21
N ALA A 135 21.95 -9.46 1.00
CA ALA A 135 22.71 -8.31 0.57
C ALA A 135 23.77 -7.88 1.60
N ILE A 136 23.45 -7.96 2.90
CA ILE A 136 24.41 -7.68 3.99
C ILE A 136 25.56 -8.70 4.00
N ARG A 137 25.28 -9.99 3.75
CA ARG A 137 26.32 -11.03 3.72
C ARG A 137 27.26 -10.91 2.51
N ASN A 138 26.77 -10.33 1.42
CA ASN A 138 27.49 -10.20 0.16
C ASN A 138 28.16 -8.83 -0.02
N ALA A 139 27.97 -7.90 0.93
CA ALA A 139 28.55 -6.57 0.96
C ALA A 139 29.80 -6.56 1.85
#